data_AF-A0A1J6QTF0-F1
#
_entry.id   AF-A0A1J6QTF0-F1
#
_cell.length_a   1.000
_cell.length_b   1.000
_cell.length_c   1.000
_cell.angle_alpha   90.00
_cell.angle_beta   90.00
_cell.angle_gamma   90.00
#
_symmetry.space_group_name_H-M   'P 1'
#
loop_
_entity.id
_entity.type
_entity.pdbx_description
1 polymer ?
#
loop_
_entity_poly.entity_id
_entity_poly.type
_entity_poly.pdbx_seq_one_letter_code
_entity_poly.pdbx_strand_id
1 'polypeptide(L)'
;MLKQRLDEVNAILAKLIALTEEDIENIKVAKHESVTPSVEEKNKLIAEFITAKKQLDVALVELNNSSTKGLSELLDDEDKQKLDLLKKNLQNLHSKNKEYAKFVLIVKDFLDSLVNKMFDINDGTNNAYGDKKTNPESIFKINV
;
A
#
# COMPACT_ATOMS: atom_id res chain seq x y z
N MET A 1 -13.44 24.93 7.26
CA MET A 1 -13.26 24.35 5.91
C MET A 1 -11.88 23.72 5.75
N LEU A 2 -10.78 24.48 5.80
CA LEU A 2 -9.42 23.92 5.62
C LEU A 2 -9.00 22.92 6.72
N LYS A 3 -9.17 23.29 8.00
CA LYS A 3 -8.88 22.41 9.16
C LYS A 3 -9.53 21.04 9.04
N GLN A 4 -10.83 21.01 8.77
CA GLN A 4 -11.58 19.76 8.63
C GLN A 4 -11.04 18.89 7.49
N ARG A 5 -10.63 19.50 6.36
CA ARG A 5 -9.99 18.77 5.25
C ARG A 5 -8.62 18.21 5.64
N LEU A 6 -7.83 18.99 6.38
CA LEU A 6 -6.54 18.52 6.89
C LEU A 6 -6.71 17.36 7.88
N ASP A 7 -7.70 17.44 8.77
CA ASP A 7 -8.01 16.37 9.73
C ASP A 7 -8.47 15.09 9.00
N GLU A 8 -9.34 15.23 8.00
CA GLU A 8 -9.82 14.12 7.17
C GLU A 8 -8.67 13.43 6.44
N VAL A 9 -7.83 14.18 5.73
CA VAL A 9 -6.69 13.62 5.00
C VAL A 9 -5.70 12.94 5.95
N ASN A 10 -5.40 13.54 7.10
CA ASN A 10 -4.54 12.94 8.11
C ASN A 10 -5.13 11.64 8.69
N ALA A 11 -6.43 11.60 8.94
CA ALA A 11 -7.12 10.40 9.44
C ALA A 11 -7.08 9.25 8.44
N ILE A 12 -7.29 9.53 7.14
CA ILE A 12 -7.20 8.51 6.09
C ILE A 12 -5.77 7.96 6.01
N LEU A 13 -4.74 8.81 6.05
CA LEU A 13 -3.35 8.37 6.05
C LEU A 13 -3.01 7.51 7.27
N ALA A 14 -3.48 7.89 8.46
CA ALA A 14 -3.25 7.11 9.67
C ALA A 14 -3.84 5.69 9.54
N LYS A 15 -5.04 5.56 8.96
CA LYS A 15 -5.65 4.25 8.67
C LYS A 15 -4.83 3.44 7.65
N LEU A 16 -4.38 4.07 6.57
CA LEU A 16 -3.54 3.40 5.56
C LEU A 16 -2.22 2.89 6.16
N ILE A 17 -1.60 3.69 7.03
CA ILE A 17 -0.38 3.28 7.75
C ILE A 17 -0.67 2.08 8.63
N ALA A 18 -1.70 2.15 9.47
CA ALA A 18 -2.06 1.07 10.39
C ALA A 18 -2.35 -0.24 9.64
N LEU A 19 -3.10 -0.18 8.54
CA LEU A 19 -3.41 -1.37 7.73
C LEU A 19 -2.15 -1.93 7.05
N THR A 20 -1.23 -1.06 6.61
CA THR A 20 0.07 -1.50 6.05
C THR A 20 0.96 -2.15 7.11
N GLU A 21 0.95 -1.64 8.33
CA GLU A 21 1.67 -2.25 9.46
C GLU A 21 1.07 -3.59 9.86
N GLU A 22 -0.26 -3.70 9.88
CA GLU A 22 -0.96 -4.96 10.11
C GLU A 22 -0.61 -6.00 9.03
N ASP A 23 -0.56 -5.59 7.77
CA ASP A 23 -0.16 -6.48 6.67
C ASP A 23 1.27 -6.99 6.83
N ILE A 24 2.19 -6.13 7.29
CA ILE A 24 3.57 -6.55 7.59
C ILE A 24 3.58 -7.63 8.67
N GLU A 25 2.82 -7.45 9.76
CA GLU A 25 2.73 -8.45 10.82
C GLU A 25 2.06 -9.75 10.34
N ASN A 26 0.99 -9.64 9.55
CA ASN A 26 0.30 -10.78 8.96
C ASN A 26 1.23 -11.60 8.06
N ILE A 27 2.09 -10.95 7.25
CA ILE A 27 3.10 -11.67 6.45
C ILE A 27 4.09 -12.42 7.35
N LYS A 28 4.57 -11.81 8.44
CA LYS A 28 5.54 -12.43 9.35
C LYS A 28 5.01 -13.73 9.98
N VAL A 29 3.70 -13.78 10.25
CA VAL A 29 3.03 -14.97 10.81
C VAL A 29 2.36 -15.86 9.75
N ALA A 30 2.61 -15.61 8.45
CA ALA A 30 2.03 -16.34 7.32
C ALA A 30 0.49 -16.39 7.31
N LYS A 31 -0.17 -15.32 7.78
CA LYS A 31 -1.63 -15.17 7.76
C LYS A 31 -2.11 -14.65 6.40
N HIS A 32 -2.24 -15.55 5.43
CA HIS A 32 -2.57 -15.18 4.04
C HIS A 32 -4.06 -14.90 3.78
N GLU A 33 -4.95 -15.36 4.67
CA GLU A 33 -6.40 -15.16 4.56
C GLU A 33 -6.84 -13.68 4.61
N SER A 34 -6.05 -12.81 5.27
CA SER A 34 -6.34 -11.39 5.40
C SER A 34 -5.85 -10.54 4.22
N VAL A 35 -5.10 -11.10 3.28
CA VAL A 35 -4.47 -10.34 2.18
C VAL A 35 -5.53 -9.74 1.25
N THR A 36 -6.50 -10.54 0.79
CA THR A 36 -7.56 -10.07 -0.12
C THR A 36 -8.40 -8.95 0.49
N PRO A 37 -9.02 -9.12 1.69
CA PRO A 37 -9.82 -8.05 2.27
C PRO A 37 -8.99 -6.79 2.60
N SER A 38 -7.74 -6.95 3.03
CA SER A 38 -6.83 -5.82 3.26
C SER A 38 -6.53 -5.04 1.98
N VAL A 39 -6.28 -5.72 0.86
CA VAL A 39 -6.05 -5.05 -0.44
C VAL A 39 -7.29 -4.27 -0.89
N GLU A 40 -8.48 -4.84 -0.75
CA GLU A 40 -9.74 -4.16 -1.07
C GLU A 40 -9.93 -2.90 -0.22
N GLU A 41 -9.70 -3.00 1.09
CA GLU A 41 -9.81 -1.86 2.01
C GLU A 41 -8.77 -0.77 1.72
N LYS A 42 -7.50 -1.13 1.48
CA LYS A 42 -6.46 -0.17 1.08
C LYS A 42 -6.81 0.54 -0.21
N ASN A 43 -7.31 -0.16 -1.23
CA ASN A 43 -7.68 0.45 -2.50
C ASN A 43 -8.79 1.48 -2.31
N LYS A 44 -9.79 1.18 -1.47
CA LYS A 44 -10.84 2.13 -1.09
C LYS A 44 -10.26 3.35 -0.38
N LEU A 45 -9.42 3.16 0.64
CA LEU A 45 -8.79 4.25 1.39
C LEU A 45 -7.88 5.12 0.50
N ILE A 46 -7.18 4.53 -0.48
CA ILE A 46 -6.37 5.28 -1.45
C ILE A 46 -7.27 6.18 -2.32
N ALA A 47 -8.41 5.66 -2.81
CA ALA A 47 -9.35 6.44 -3.60
C ALA A 47 -9.96 7.60 -2.78
N GLU A 48 -10.29 7.35 -1.51
CA GLU A 48 -10.75 8.36 -0.57
C GLU A 48 -9.67 9.43 -0.33
N PHE A 49 -8.42 9.01 -0.10
CA PHE A 49 -7.27 9.90 0.09
C PHE A 49 -7.05 10.81 -1.13
N ILE A 50 -7.09 10.27 -2.35
CA ILE A 50 -6.89 11.05 -3.58
C ILE A 50 -7.96 12.14 -3.70
N THR A 51 -9.22 11.78 -3.41
CA THR A 51 -10.35 12.72 -3.41
C THR A 51 -10.16 13.81 -2.35
N ALA A 52 -9.87 13.42 -1.12
CA ALA A 52 -9.69 14.35 0.01
C ALA A 52 -8.50 15.29 -0.21
N LYS A 53 -7.38 14.77 -0.75
CA LYS A 53 -6.21 15.58 -1.14
C LYS A 53 -6.58 16.60 -2.21
N LYS A 54 -7.32 16.20 -3.25
CA LYS A 54 -7.73 17.12 -4.32
C LYS A 54 -8.60 18.26 -3.76
N GLN A 55 -9.49 17.94 -2.84
CA GLN A 55 -10.33 18.97 -2.20
C GLN A 55 -9.51 19.89 -1.28
N LEU A 56 -8.51 19.36 -0.58
CA LEU A 56 -7.56 20.15 0.20
C LEU A 56 -6.77 21.11 -0.69
N ASP A 57 -6.24 20.62 -1.83
CA ASP A 57 -5.48 21.43 -2.78
C ASP A 57 -6.33 22.59 -3.33
N VAL A 58 -7.60 22.34 -3.69
CA VAL A 58 -8.55 23.37 -4.13
C VAL A 58 -8.76 24.42 -3.04
N ALA A 59 -9.00 24.00 -1.80
CA ALA A 59 -9.20 24.91 -0.68
C ALA A 59 -7.95 25.78 -0.39
N LEU A 60 -6.74 25.23 -0.56
CA LEU A 60 -5.49 25.98 -0.42
C LEU A 60 -5.31 27.01 -1.54
N VAL A 61 -5.66 26.67 -2.78
CA VAL A 61 -5.61 27.60 -3.92
C VAL A 61 -6.63 28.72 -3.77
N GLU A 62 -7.86 28.41 -3.37
CA GLU A 62 -8.90 29.41 -3.07
C GLU A 62 -8.44 30.37 -1.97
N LEU A 63 -7.86 29.83 -0.89
CA LEU A 63 -7.33 30.64 0.21
C LEU A 63 -6.23 31.58 -0.27
N ASN A 64 -5.29 31.09 -1.08
CA ASN A 64 -4.22 31.89 -1.67
C ASN A 64 -4.72 32.99 -2.62
N ASN A 65 -5.79 32.72 -3.38
CA ASN A 65 -6.36 33.68 -4.33
C ASN A 65 -7.28 34.72 -3.67
N SER A 66 -7.80 34.41 -2.47
CA SER A 66 -8.73 35.29 -1.73
C SER A 66 -8.07 36.47 -1.02
N SER A 67 -6.73 36.51 -0.98
CA SER A 67 -5.99 37.54 -0.23
C SER A 67 -4.67 37.90 -0.91
N THR A 68 -4.25 39.16 -0.79
CA THR A 68 -2.92 39.64 -1.22
C THR A 68 -1.80 39.28 -0.23
N LYS A 69 -2.16 38.78 0.96
CA LYS A 69 -1.23 38.26 1.97
C LYS A 69 -0.82 36.83 1.62
N GLY A 70 0.46 36.51 1.83
CA GLY A 70 0.98 35.17 1.56
C GLY A 70 0.31 34.10 2.42
N LEU A 71 0.17 32.89 1.87
CA LEU A 71 -0.49 31.75 2.51
C LEU A 71 -0.04 31.48 3.97
N SER A 72 1.24 31.73 4.27
CA SER A 72 1.81 31.56 5.62
C SER A 72 1.26 32.54 6.67
N GLU A 73 0.74 33.69 6.24
CA GLU A 73 0.08 34.70 7.10
C GLU A 73 -1.41 34.40 7.31
N LEU A 74 -2.01 33.59 6.43
CA LEU A 74 -3.41 33.16 6.51
C LEU A 74 -3.59 31.88 7.33
N LEU A 75 -2.58 31.02 7.35
CA LEU A 75 -2.57 29.79 8.13
C LEU A 75 -2.20 30.10 9.58
N ASP A 76 -3.09 29.72 10.50
CA ASP A 76 -2.78 29.75 11.92
C ASP A 76 -1.80 28.63 12.31
N ASP A 77 -1.32 28.67 13.56
CA ASP A 77 -0.34 27.69 14.04
C ASP A 77 -0.91 26.26 14.04
N GLU A 78 -2.22 26.09 14.19
CA GLU A 78 -2.88 24.80 14.16
C GLU A 78 -2.90 24.21 12.73
N ASP A 79 -3.21 25.03 11.73
CA ASP A 79 -3.16 24.62 10.33
C ASP A 79 -1.74 24.19 9.91
N LYS A 80 -0.72 24.94 10.37
CA LYS A 80 0.69 24.59 10.14
C LYS A 80 1.05 23.26 10.78
N GLN A 81 0.64 23.03 12.03
CA GLN A 81 0.86 21.75 12.71
C GLN A 81 0.21 20.57 11.98
N LYS A 82 -1.01 20.75 11.46
CA LYS A 82 -1.72 19.70 10.71
C LYS A 82 -1.10 19.41 9.34
N LEU A 83 -0.54 20.43 8.67
CA LEU A 83 0.23 20.26 7.44
C LEU A 83 1.56 19.55 7.69
N ASP A 84 2.24 19.86 8.79
CA ASP A 84 3.45 19.14 9.20
C ASP A 84 3.14 17.68 9.53
N LEU A 85 2.02 17.41 10.21
CA LEU A 85 1.54 16.06 10.47
C LEU A 85 1.26 15.30 9.16
N LEU A 86 0.61 15.96 8.20
CA LEU A 86 0.34 15.39 6.87
C LEU A 86 1.64 14.96 6.18
N LYS A 87 2.65 15.83 6.19
CA LYS A 87 3.96 15.55 5.59
C LYS A 87 4.64 14.37 6.28
N LYS A 88 4.62 14.32 7.63
CA LYS A 88 5.18 13.20 8.41
C LYS A 88 4.46 11.89 8.11
N ASN A 89 3.14 11.90 8.06
CA ASN A 89 2.33 10.72 7.77
C ASN A 89 2.60 10.19 6.35
N LEU A 90 2.73 11.06 5.34
CA LEU A 90 3.11 10.63 4.00
C LEU A 90 4.49 9.96 3.95
N GLN A 91 5.48 10.53 4.65
CA GLN A 91 6.81 9.93 4.75
C GLN A 91 6.76 8.57 5.45
N ASN A 92 5.97 8.45 6.52
CA ASN A 92 5.80 7.20 7.25
C ASN A 92 5.12 6.13 6.37
N LEU A 93 4.02 6.48 5.70
CA LEU A 93 3.32 5.57 4.78
C LEU A 93 4.26 5.07 3.68
N HIS A 94 5.06 5.95 3.08
CA HIS A 94 6.05 5.55 2.07
C HIS A 94 7.08 4.57 2.66
N SER A 95 7.60 4.85 3.86
CA SER A 95 8.56 3.99 4.54
C SER A 95 7.98 2.60 4.83
N LYS A 96 6.77 2.54 5.41
CA LYS A 96 6.09 1.29 5.75
C LYS A 96 5.67 0.50 4.53
N ASN A 97 5.18 1.15 3.49
CA ASN A 97 4.86 0.46 2.24
C ASN A 97 6.11 -0.11 1.55
N LYS A 98 7.26 0.58 1.64
CA LYS A 98 8.55 0.05 1.15
C LYS A 98 9.00 -1.18 1.95
N GLU A 99 8.79 -1.17 3.26
CA GLU A 99 9.06 -2.32 4.13
C GLU A 99 8.15 -3.51 3.76
N TYR A 100 6.84 -3.27 3.66
CA TYR A 100 5.86 -4.26 3.21
C TYR A 100 6.24 -4.88 1.86
N ALA A 101 6.58 -4.07 0.86
CA ALA A 101 6.97 -4.55 -0.46
C ALA A 101 8.18 -5.51 -0.42
N LYS A 102 9.16 -5.29 0.47
CA LYS A 102 10.28 -6.21 0.65
C LYS A 102 9.81 -7.57 1.15
N PHE A 103 8.92 -7.59 2.14
CA PHE A 103 8.36 -8.84 2.65
C PHE A 103 7.59 -9.60 1.57
N VAL A 104 6.75 -8.90 0.78
CA VAL A 104 6.03 -9.49 -0.35
C VAL A 104 6.98 -10.14 -1.35
N LEU A 105 8.08 -9.46 -1.71
CA LEU A 105 9.09 -10.01 -2.63
C LEU A 105 9.76 -11.26 -2.07
N ILE A 106 10.16 -11.24 -0.78
CA ILE A 106 10.78 -12.39 -0.12
C ILE A 106 9.83 -13.60 -0.13
N VAL A 107 8.55 -13.40 0.21
CA VAL A 107 7.54 -14.48 0.20
C VAL A 107 7.34 -15.02 -1.21
N LYS A 108 7.24 -14.14 -2.21
CA LYS A 108 7.11 -14.51 -3.62
C LYS A 108 8.31 -15.34 -4.09
N ASP A 109 9.53 -14.89 -3.80
CA ASP A 109 10.75 -15.61 -4.22
C ASP A 109 10.90 -16.96 -3.50
N PHE A 110 10.45 -17.06 -2.25
CA PHE A 110 10.39 -18.34 -1.52
C PHE A 110 9.40 -19.32 -2.17
N LEU A 111 8.18 -18.87 -2.45
CA LEU A 111 7.15 -19.70 -3.11
C LEU A 111 7.59 -20.12 -4.51
N ASP A 112 8.16 -19.22 -5.30
CA ASP A 112 8.70 -19.52 -6.61
C ASP A 112 9.81 -20.58 -6.53
N SER A 113 10.71 -20.46 -5.55
CA SER A 113 11.79 -21.44 -5.32
C SER A 113 11.24 -22.82 -4.95
N LEU A 114 10.19 -22.89 -4.12
CA LEU A 114 9.52 -24.15 -3.78
C LEU A 114 8.88 -24.79 -5.01
N VAL A 115 8.18 -24.01 -5.84
CA VAL A 115 7.56 -24.51 -7.08
C VAL A 115 8.63 -25.01 -8.05
N ASN A 116 9.70 -24.25 -8.24
CA ASN A 116 10.81 -24.64 -9.11
C ASN A 116 11.46 -25.95 -8.67
N LYS A 117 11.66 -26.13 -7.36
CA LYS A 117 12.24 -27.36 -6.77
C LYS A 117 11.27 -28.55 -6.79
N MET A 118 9.97 -28.32 -6.68
CA MET A 118 8.96 -29.39 -6.71
C MET A 118 8.81 -30.01 -8.12
N PHE A 119 9.00 -29.20 -9.16
CA PHE A 119 8.75 -29.60 -10.55
C PHE A 119 10.01 -29.66 -11.41
N ASP A 120 11.20 -29.57 -10.82
CA ASP A 120 12.50 -29.58 -11.50
C ASP A 120 12.54 -28.66 -12.74
N ILE A 121 11.84 -27.52 -12.68
CA ILE A 121 11.56 -26.66 -13.84
C ILE A 121 12.86 -26.14 -14.47
N ASN A 122 13.94 -26.07 -13.68
CA ASN A 122 15.25 -25.58 -14.07
C ASN A 122 16.38 -26.62 -13.89
N ASP A 123 16.10 -27.81 -13.35
CA ASP A 123 17.10 -28.87 -13.26
C ASP A 123 17.02 -29.67 -14.57
N GLY A 124 18.08 -29.59 -15.38
CA GLY A 124 18.15 -30.10 -16.76
C GLY A 124 17.97 -31.62 -16.93
N THR A 125 17.48 -32.33 -15.92
CA THR A 125 17.04 -33.72 -15.98
C THR A 125 15.60 -33.77 -16.51
N ASN A 126 15.42 -33.42 -17.78
CA ASN A 126 14.19 -33.77 -18.49
C ASN A 126 13.89 -35.25 -18.22
N ASN A 127 12.80 -35.50 -17.49
CA ASN A 127 12.23 -36.79 -17.13
C ASN A 127 12.58 -37.88 -18.17
N ALA A 128 13.60 -38.68 -17.87
CA ALA A 128 14.12 -39.71 -18.78
C ALA A 128 13.10 -40.81 -19.10
N TYR A 129 11.93 -40.81 -18.44
CA TYR A 129 10.81 -41.70 -18.72
C TYR A 129 9.49 -40.94 -18.53
N GLY A 130 9.05 -40.19 -19.55
CA GLY A 130 7.71 -39.59 -19.59
C GLY A 130 7.71 -38.21 -20.23
N ASP A 131 7.35 -38.15 -21.51
CA ASP A 131 7.36 -36.97 -22.37
C ASP A 131 6.24 -35.96 -22.07
N LYS A 132 6.10 -35.55 -20.81
CA LYS A 132 5.16 -34.49 -20.40
C LYS A 132 5.89 -33.49 -19.52
N LYS A 133 6.17 -32.30 -20.08
CA LYS A 133 6.47 -31.11 -19.27
C LYS A 133 5.28 -30.88 -18.35
N THR A 134 5.44 -31.12 -17.06
CA THR A 134 4.47 -30.74 -16.03
C THR A 134 4.36 -29.22 -16.06
N ASN A 135 3.24 -28.69 -16.56
CA ASN A 135 2.93 -27.27 -16.42
C ASN A 135 2.48 -27.04 -14.98
N PRO A 136 3.24 -26.32 -14.13
CA PRO A 136 2.85 -26.13 -12.73
C PRO A 136 1.48 -25.43 -12.59
N GLU A 137 1.12 -24.60 -13.57
CA GLU A 137 -0.18 -23.92 -13.59
C GLU A 137 -1.38 -24.87 -13.63
N SER A 138 -1.23 -26.09 -14.16
CA SER A 138 -2.34 -27.05 -14.21
C SER A 138 -2.69 -27.63 -12.84
N ILE A 139 -1.78 -27.54 -11.86
CA ILE A 139 -2.01 -28.01 -10.49
C ILE A 139 -2.71 -26.94 -9.66
N PHE A 140 -2.35 -25.66 -9.87
CA PHE A 140 -3.07 -24.53 -9.25
C PHE A 140 -4.48 -24.33 -9.81
N LYS A 141 -4.78 -24.88 -10.99
CA LYS A 141 -6.13 -24.90 -11.59
C LYS A 141 -7.08 -25.94 -10.98
N ILE A 142 -6.62 -26.81 -10.07
CA ILE A 142 -7.44 -27.90 -9.49
C ILE A 142 -8.40 -27.42 -8.38
N ASN A 143 -8.47 -26.13 -8.07
CA ASN A 143 -9.49 -25.60 -7.17
C ASN A 143 -10.57 -24.79 -7.91
N VAL A 144 -11.44 -25.50 -8.65
CA VAL A 144 -12.92 -25.38 -8.60
C VAL A 144 -13.52 -26.76 -8.86
#